data_AF-A0ABD5MT37-F1
#
_entry.id   AF-A0ABD5MT37-F1
#
_cell.length_a   1.000
_cell.length_b   1.000
_cell.length_c   1.000
_cell.angle_alpha   90.00
_cell.angle_beta   90.00
_cell.angle_gamma   90.00
#
_symmetry.space_group_name_H-M   'P 1'
#
loop_
_entity.id
_entity.type
_entity.pdbx_description
1 polymer ?
#
loop_
_entity_poly.entity_id
_entity_poly.type
_entity_poly.pdbx_seq_one_letter_code
_entity_poly.pdbx_strand_id
1 'polypeptide(L)' 'MAKIHKQIITLLSEKPMTLVEIAEELEYKEKKVFNALKKLFSDDKVNSDAKTRQYYLVKE' A
#
# COMPACT_ATOMS: atom_id res chain seq x y z
N MET A 1 -0.74 -8.90 -11.94
CA MET A 1 -0.38 -8.18 -10.69
C MET A 1 0.97 -8.70 -10.18
N ALA A 2 1.89 -7.81 -9.81
CA ALA A 2 3.16 -8.22 -9.20
C ALA A 2 2.92 -8.81 -7.79
N LYS A 3 3.79 -9.72 -7.32
CA LYS A 3 3.69 -10.30 -5.96
C LYS A 3 3.54 -9.22 -4.89
N ILE A 4 4.32 -8.14 -5.00
CA ILE A 4 4.31 -7.01 -4.06
C ILE A 4 2.93 -6.32 -3.99
N HIS A 5 2.19 -6.24 -5.09
CA HIS A 5 0.84 -5.62 -5.07
C HIS A 5 -0.12 -6.43 -4.21
N LYS A 6 -0.10 -7.77 -4.34
CA LYS A 6 -0.94 -8.65 -3.53
C LYS A 6 -0.55 -8.56 -2.05
N GLN A 7 0.74 -8.57 -1.75
CA GLN A 7 1.23 -8.45 -0.38
C GLN A 7 0.81 -7.14 0.28
N ILE A 8 0.91 -6.02 -0.44
CA ILE A 8 0.45 -4.70 0.04
C ILE A 8 -1.06 -4.72 0.32
N ILE A 9 -1.86 -5.28 -0.58
CA ILE A 9 -3.31 -5.40 -0.37
C ILE A 9 -3.61 -6.24 0.87
N THR A 10 -2.92 -7.36 1.06
CA THR A 10 -3.10 -8.22 2.24
C THR A 10 -2.75 -7.47 3.53
N LEU A 11 -1.61 -6.77 3.57
CA LEU A 11 -1.21 -5.94 4.71
C LEU A 11 -2.23 -4.84 5.02
N LEU A 12 -2.67 -4.12 3.99
CA LEU A 12 -3.66 -3.05 4.12
C LEU A 12 -5.07 -3.55 4.45
N SER A 13 -5.34 -4.84 4.24
CA SER A 13 -6.58 -5.49 4.66
C SER A 13 -6.64 -5.73 6.16
N GLU A 14 -5.49 -5.88 6.82
CA GLU A 14 -5.41 -6.07 8.26
C GLU A 14 -5.50 -4.73 8.99
N LYS A 15 -4.68 -3.76 8.57
CA LYS A 15 -4.68 -2.41 9.12
C LYS A 15 -4.22 -1.37 8.08
N PRO A 16 -4.73 -0.13 8.16
CA PRO A 16 -4.14 0.97 7.41
C PRO A 16 -2.70 1.20 7.87
N MET A 17 -1.78 1.30 6.92
CA MET A 17 -0.35 1.47 7.18
C MET A 17 0.26 2.58 6.33
N THR A 18 1.35 3.15 6.80
CA THR A 18 2.14 4.13 6.06
C THR A 18 3.07 3.44 5.04
N LEU A 19 3.60 4.22 4.09
CA LEU A 19 4.61 3.74 3.14
C LEU A 19 5.79 3.06 3.84
N VAL A 20 6.25 3.65 4.95
CA VAL A 20 7.43 3.20 5.71
C VAL A 20 7.14 1.86 6.38
N GLU A 21 6.01 1.74 7.07
CA GLU A 21 5.60 0.48 7.72
C GLU A 21 5.48 -0.65 6.69
N ILE A 22 4.84 -0.39 5.54
CA ILE A 22 4.72 -1.39 4.47
C ILE A 22 6.09 -1.77 3.89
N ALA A 23 7.02 -0.82 3.80
CA ALA A 23 8.38 -1.07 3.32
C ALA A 23 9.20 -1.90 4.31
N GLU A 24 9.08 -1.62 5.60
CA GLU A 24 9.71 -2.40 6.67
C GLU A 24 9.14 -3.81 6.74
N GLU A 25 7.81 -3.96 6.71
CA GLU A 25 7.12 -5.24 6.87
C GLU A 25 7.31 -6.17 5.65
N LEU A 26 7.54 -5.58 4.47
CA LEU A 26 7.87 -6.34 3.26
C LEU A 26 9.37 -6.42 2.96
N GLU A 27 10.22 -5.85 3.82
CA GLU A 27 11.68 -5.71 3.61
C GLU A 27 12.05 -5.18 2.20
N TYR A 28 11.23 -4.28 1.66
CA TYR A 28 11.47 -3.65 0.36
C TYR A 28 11.89 -2.20 0.51
N LYS A 29 12.63 -1.69 -0.48
CA LYS A 29 12.90 -0.25 -0.57
C LYS A 29 11.59 0.53 -0.71
N GLU A 30 11.45 1.62 0.05
CA GLU A 30 10.31 2.55 -0.02
C GLU A 30 9.96 2.95 -1.45
N LYS A 31 10.96 3.24 -2.29
CA LYS A 31 10.74 3.60 -3.72
C LYS A 31 9.98 2.51 -4.49
N LYS A 32 10.24 1.23 -4.18
CA LYS A 32 9.57 0.08 -4.81
C LYS A 32 8.13 -0.04 -4.31
N VAL A 33 7.92 0.11 -3.01
CA VAL A 33 6.59 0.11 -2.39
C VAL A 33 5.76 1.29 -2.88
N PHE A 34 6.35 2.48 -2.98
CA PHE A 34 5.69 3.69 -3.49
C PHE A 34 5.23 3.50 -4.93
N ASN A 35 6.08 2.95 -5.81
CA ASN A 35 5.68 2.65 -7.19
C ASN A 35 4.55 1.61 -7.26
N ALA A 36 4.55 0.62 -6.37
CA ALA A 36 3.48 -0.37 -6.28
C ALA A 36 2.16 0.23 -5.76
N LEU A 37 2.22 1.01 -4.67
CA LEU A 37 1.09 1.75 -4.10
C LEU A 37 0.51 2.73 -5.12
N LYS A 38 1.37 3.47 -5.84
CA LYS A 38 0.94 4.38 -6.90
C LYS A 38 0.14 3.67 -7.98
N LYS A 39 0.57 2.46 -8.40
CA LYS A 39 -0.21 1.62 -9.33
C LYS A 39 -1.52 1.15 -8.72
N LEU A 40 -1.49 0.64 -7.49
CA LEU A 40 -2.69 0.18 -6.79
C LEU A 40 -3.71 1.31 -6.59
N PHE A 41 -3.23 2.53 -6.39
CA PHE A 41 -4.05 3.72 -6.25
C PHE A 41 -4.68 4.11 -7.59
N SER A 42 -3.92 4.03 -8.69
CA SER A 42 -4.49 4.21 -10.03
C SER A 42 -5.47 3.10 -10.45
N ASP A 43 -5.35 1.91 -9.87
CA ASP A 43 -6.28 0.78 -10.07
C ASP A 43 -7.49 0.82 -9.11
N ASP A 44 -7.68 1.91 -8.36
CA ASP A 44 -8.73 2.08 -7.32
C ASP A 44 -8.78 0.96 -6.27
N LYS A 45 -7.65 0.30 -6.00
CA LYS A 45 -7.54 -0.77 -4.99
C LYS A 45 -7.16 -0.26 -3.61
N VAL A 46 -6.36 0.80 -3.57
CA VAL A 46 -5.91 1.44 -2.33
C VAL A 46 -6.19 2.92 -2.40
N ASN A 47 -6.52 3.51 -1.27
CA ASN A 47 -6.68 4.94 -1.11
C ASN A 47 -5.65 5.46 -0.12
N SER A 48 -5.39 6.77 -0.16
CA SER A 48 -4.44 7.43 0.72
C SER A 48 -5.15 8.51 1.52
N ASP A 49 -4.98 8.48 2.83
CA ASP A 49 -5.51 9.51 3.71
C ASP A 49 -4.47 10.63 3.80
N ALA A 50 -4.83 11.81 3.28
CA ALA A 50 -3.97 12.97 3.30
C ALA A 50 -3.68 13.49 4.72
N LYS A 51 -4.54 13.19 5.71
CA LYS A 51 -4.33 13.62 7.11
C LYS A 51 -3.31 12.76 7.84
N THR A 52 -3.39 11.45 7.67
CA THR A 52 -2.56 10.48 8.41
C THR A 52 -1.38 9.97 7.59
N ARG A 53 -1.35 10.24 6.27
CA ARG A 53 -0.41 9.65 5.29
C ARG A 53 -0.43 8.12 5.29
N GLN A 54 -1.55 7.55 5.72
CA GLN A 54 -1.77 6.11 5.71
C GLN A 54 -2.48 5.71 4.42
N TYR A 55 -2.15 4.50 3.96
CA TYR A 55 -2.84 3.83 2.88
C TYR A 55 -3.85 2.86 3.48
N TYR A 56 -4.98 2.69 2.81
CA TYR A 56 -6.04 1.77 3.19
C TYR A 56 -6.66 1.15 1.95
N LEU A 57 -7.29 0.00 2.08
CA LEU A 57 -8.04 -0.58 0.97
C LEU A 57 -9.29 0.24 0.68
N VAL A 58 -9.57 0.45 -0.61
CA VAL A 58 -10.88 0.90 -1.06
C VAL A 58 -11.81 -0.29 -0.85
N LYS A 59 -12.66 -0.24 0.17
CA LYS A 59 -13.80 -1.16 0.27
C LYS A 59 -14.85 -0.66 -0.73
N GLU A 60 -15.26 -1.56 -1.64
CA GLU A 60 -16.47 -1.39 -2.46
C GLU A 60 -17.68 -1.00 -1.61
#